data_AF-A0A1V4UNU1-F1
#
_entry.id   AF-A0A1V4UNU1-F1
#
_cell.length_a   1.000
_cell.length_b   1.000
_cell.length_c   1.000
_cell.angle_alpha   90.00
_cell.angle_beta   90.00
_cell.angle_gamma   90.00
#
_symmetry.space_group_name_H-M   'P 1'
#
loop_
_entity.id
_entity.type
_entity.pdbx_description
1 polymer ?
#
loop_
_entity_poly.entity_id
_entity_poly.type
_entity_poly.pdbx_seq_one_letter_code
_entity_poly.pdbx_strand_id
1 'polypeptide(L)' 'MGGDPVNDSEGERYSATIKCHDPSGEIYYVAFSREEVRVTSYEADAILATVETWADTVAALA' A
#
# COMPACT_ATOMS: atom_id res chain seq x y z
N MET A 1 -8.07 -37.64 0.78
CA MET A 1 -8.10 -36.31 0.15
C MET A 1 -9.53 -35.82 0.25
N GLY A 2 -9.82 -34.99 1.23
CA GLY A 2 -11.18 -34.55 1.54
C GLY A 2 -11.08 -33.39 2.53
N GLY A 3 -11.35 -32.20 2.03
CA GLY A 3 -11.48 -30.98 2.80
C GLY A 3 -12.40 -30.07 2.01
N ASP A 4 -13.31 -29.40 2.70
CA ASP A 4 -14.20 -28.42 2.09
C ASP A 4 -13.39 -27.18 1.69
N PRO A 5 -13.48 -26.72 0.44
CA PRO A 5 -12.86 -25.46 0.06
C PRO A 5 -13.52 -24.33 0.85
N VAL A 6 -12.72 -23.66 1.68
CA VAL A 6 -13.12 -22.49 2.45
C VAL A 6 -12.28 -21.28 2.04
N ASN A 7 -12.84 -20.08 2.16
CA ASN A 7 -12.06 -18.85 2.10
C ASN A 7 -11.21 -18.78 3.38
N ASP A 8 -9.90 -18.59 3.23
CA ASP A 8 -8.93 -18.57 4.32
C ASP A 8 -8.44 -17.14 4.49
N SER A 9 -9.29 -16.31 5.13
CA SER A 9 -9.02 -14.89 5.28
C SER A 9 -7.71 -14.61 6.03
N GLU A 10 -7.23 -15.57 6.85
CA GLU A 10 -5.95 -15.48 7.55
C GLU A 10 -4.73 -15.77 6.67
N GLY A 11 -4.83 -16.60 5.64
CA GLY A 11 -3.75 -16.85 4.67
C GLY A 11 -3.85 -16.03 3.38
N GLU A 12 -4.94 -15.27 3.23
CA GLU A 12 -5.14 -14.38 2.08
C GLU A 12 -4.07 -13.30 1.99
N ARG A 13 -3.45 -13.23 0.81
CA ARG A 13 -2.45 -12.23 0.44
C ARG A 13 -2.97 -11.45 -0.74
N TYR A 14 -3.08 -10.14 -0.55
CA TYR A 14 -3.41 -9.19 -1.60
C TYR A 14 -2.29 -8.17 -1.69
N SER A 15 -1.96 -7.78 -2.91
CA SER A 15 -1.11 -6.63 -3.14
C SER A 15 -1.60 -5.82 -4.33
N ALA A 16 -1.48 -4.51 -4.22
CA ALA A 16 -1.78 -3.57 -5.28
C ALA A 16 -0.68 -2.52 -5.33
N THR A 17 -0.09 -2.32 -6.50
CA THR A 17 0.92 -1.27 -6.70
C THR A 17 0.36 -0.21 -7.61
N ILE A 18 0.31 1.03 -7.12
CA ILE A 18 -0.19 2.18 -7.86
C ILE A 18 1.01 3.05 -8.26
N LYS A 19 1.01 3.49 -9.52
CA LYS A 19 1.94 4.49 -10.02
C LYS A 19 1.35 5.87 -9.78
N CYS A 20 2.07 6.72 -9.07
CA CYS A 20 1.65 8.07 -8.71
C CYS A 20 2.49 9.11 -9.45
N HIS A 21 1.91 10.30 -9.60
CA HIS A 21 2.52 11.44 -10.26
C HIS A 21 2.46 12.63 -9.29
N ASP A 22 3.62 13.13 -8.90
CA ASP A 22 3.73 14.33 -8.08
C ASP A 22 3.63 15.60 -8.95
N PRO A 23 3.06 16.72 -8.46
CA PRO A 23 3.03 17.98 -9.18
C PRO A 23 4.40 18.53 -9.60
N SER A 24 5.48 18.14 -8.92
CA SER A 24 6.87 18.46 -9.32
C SER A 24 7.31 17.74 -10.61
N GLY A 25 6.57 16.72 -11.06
CA GLY A 25 6.91 15.86 -12.19
C GLY A 25 7.55 14.53 -11.78
N GLU A 26 7.82 14.33 -10.49
CA GLU A 26 8.35 13.08 -9.96
C GLU A 26 7.33 11.93 -10.06
N ILE A 27 7.84 10.72 -10.28
CA ILE A 27 7.04 9.50 -10.34
C ILE A 27 7.48 8.58 -9.22
N TYR A 28 6.53 8.24 -8.35
CA TYR A 28 6.72 7.31 -7.25
C TYR A 28 5.68 6.19 -7.30
N TYR A 29 5.92 5.12 -6.56
CA TYR A 29 5.00 3.99 -6.46
C TYR A 29 4.55 3.79 -5.03
N VAL A 30 3.27 3.47 -4.85
CA VAL A 30 2.69 3.09 -3.56
C VAL A 30 2.19 1.65 -3.68
N ALA A 31 2.80 0.77 -2.90
CA ALA A 31 2.43 -0.62 -2.80
C ALA A 31 1.62 -0.85 -1.52
N PHE A 32 0.41 -1.35 -1.70
CA PHE A 32 -0.46 -1.81 -0.63
C PHE A 32 -0.30 -3.32 -0.50
N SER A 33 -0.10 -3.78 0.73
CA SER A 33 -0.21 -5.18 1.09
C SER A 33 -1.24 -5.31 2.22
N ARG A 34 -1.42 -6.52 2.73
CA ARG A 34 -2.31 -6.76 3.87
C ARG A 34 -1.88 -6.04 5.15
N GLU A 35 -0.58 -5.89 5.36
CA GLU A 35 -0.01 -5.48 6.65
C GLU A 35 0.79 -4.18 6.55
N GLU A 36 1.25 -3.81 5.35
CA GLU A 36 2.05 -2.60 5.16
C GLU A 36 1.65 -1.82 3.90
N VAL A 37 1.86 -0.51 3.96
CA VAL A 37 1.94 0.39 2.81
C VAL A 37 3.39 0.78 2.63
N ARG A 38 3.91 0.64 1.41
CA ARG A 38 5.30 0.94 1.07
C ARG A 38 5.37 1.94 -0.08
N VAL A 39 6.17 2.99 0.10
CA VAL A 39 6.47 3.98 -0.94
C VAL A 39 7.86 3.72 -1.51
N THR A 40 7.99 3.73 -2.84
CA THR A 40 9.28 3.52 -3.52
C THR A 40 9.48 4.52 -4.66
N SER A 41 10.74 4.68 -5.08
CA SER A 41 11.16 5.60 -6.16
C SER A 41 10.82 7.07 -5.91
N TYR A 42 10.61 7.46 -4.65
CA TYR A 42 10.51 8.87 -4.27
C TYR A 42 11.90 9.45 -4.01
N GLU A 43 12.11 10.71 -4.34
CA GLU A 43 13.31 11.50 -4.02
C GLU A 43 12.98 12.61 -3.02
N ALA A 44 11.79 13.20 -3.10
CA ALA A 44 11.36 14.25 -2.18
C ALA A 44 10.73 13.69 -0.89
N ASP A 45 11.26 14.07 0.29
CA ASP A 45 10.69 13.71 1.60
C ASP A 45 9.24 14.17 1.78
N ALA A 46 8.84 15.25 1.10
CA ALA A 46 7.48 15.75 1.12
C ALA A 46 6.46 14.72 0.57
N ILE A 47 6.87 13.85 -0.36
CA ILE A 47 6.02 12.78 -0.89
C ILE A 47 5.77 11.72 0.18
N LEU A 48 6.82 11.27 0.87
CA LEU A 48 6.69 10.32 1.97
C LEU A 48 5.77 10.88 3.05
N ALA A 49 6.02 12.11 3.51
CA ALA A 49 5.23 12.76 4.54
C ALA A 49 3.74 12.91 4.15
N THR A 50 3.46 13.15 2.87
CA THR A 50 2.08 13.23 2.36
C THR A 50 1.38 11.87 2.42
N VAL A 51 2.07 10.80 2.01
CA VAL A 51 1.51 9.44 2.06
C VAL A 51 1.31 8.98 3.51
N GLU A 52 2.26 9.26 4.40
CA GLU A 52 2.14 8.97 5.84
C GLU A 52 0.94 9.70 6.45
N THR A 53 0.84 11.01 6.23
CA THR A 53 -0.29 11.82 6.72
C THR A 53 -1.63 11.29 6.23
N TRP A 54 -1.70 10.84 4.98
CA TRP A 54 -2.90 10.20 4.46
C TRP A 54 -3.16 8.84 5.11
N ALA A 55 -2.13 7.99 5.27
CA ALA A 55 -2.26 6.66 5.86
C ALA A 55 -2.80 6.74 7.31
N ASP A 56 -2.35 7.71 8.10
CA ASP A 56 -2.86 7.99 9.45
C ASP A 56 -4.38 8.28 9.49
N THR A 57 -4.97 8.75 8.39
CA THR A 57 -6.42 8.98 8.30
C THR A 57 -7.22 7.72 7.97
N VAL A 58 -6.57 6.65 7.52
CA VAL A 58 -7.23 5.41 7.10
C VAL A 58 -7.09 4.38 8.21
N ALA A 59 -8.12 4.27 9.05
CA ALA A 59 -8.12 3.35 10.20
C ALA A 59 -7.87 1.86 9.86
N ALA A 60 -8.11 1.45 8.61
CA ALA A 60 -7.82 0.09 8.15
C ALA A 60 -6.31 -0.18 7.95
N LEU A 61 -5.47 0.85 7.99
CA LEU A 61 -4.01 0.79 7.82
C LEU A 61 -3.24 1.01 9.14
N ALA A 62 -3.93 1.22 10.26
CA ALA A 62 -3.36 1.50 11.59
C ALA A 62 -3.08 0.24 12.41
#